data_AF-A0AAD8G516-F1
#
_entry.id   AF-A0AAD8G516-F1
#
_cell.length_a   1.000
_cell.length_b   1.000
_cell.length_c   1.000
_cell.angle_alpha   90.00
_cell.angle_beta   90.00
_cell.angle_gamma   90.00
#
_symmetry.space_group_name_H-M   'P 1'
#
loop_
_entity.id
_entity.type
_entity.pdbx_description
1 polymer ?
#
loop_
_entity_poly.entity_id
_entity_poly.type
_entity_poly.pdbx_seq_one_letter_code
_entity_poly.pdbx_strand_id
1 'polypeptide(L)'
;MTFLGDLGNGDHHGFGAVPGREADFLRRLGLAVKHAKALDCSRRIPMGLDQAAAAAEEPDEGILGLVEPINTRITDPRYFLNMPHQGNDIFHWQIMDGNLTQNIKTYFPLIGKWLCHIQIAQVPDRNEPDSQGEVNFQYLFSLLEEMGYQVYIGCEYRPLASLLVAGNTEDRLGWLREYWNSHK
;
A
#
# COMPACT_ATOMS: atom_id res chain seq x y z
N MET A 1 -7.97 -2.34 -6.41
CA MET A 1 -7.91 -1.12 -7.25
C MET A 1 -8.68 -0.03 -6.54
N THR A 2 -8.00 0.96 -6.00
CA THR A 2 -8.64 2.13 -5.36
C THR A 2 -9.18 3.01 -6.47
N PHE A 3 -10.49 3.20 -6.54
CA PHE A 3 -11.09 4.05 -7.56
C PHE A 3 -10.94 5.51 -7.17
N LEU A 4 -9.92 6.18 -7.70
CA LEU A 4 -9.67 7.60 -7.48
C LEU A 4 -10.91 8.45 -7.85
N GLY A 5 -11.13 9.52 -7.08
CA GLY A 5 -12.03 10.60 -7.47
C GLY A 5 -11.39 11.46 -8.57
N ASP A 6 -12.18 12.32 -9.20
CA ASP A 6 -11.67 13.27 -10.17
C ASP A 6 -10.97 14.45 -9.48
N LEU A 7 -9.65 14.35 -9.33
CA LEU A 7 -8.81 15.39 -8.73
C LEU A 7 -8.94 16.75 -9.44
N GLY A 8 -9.29 16.75 -10.73
CA GLY A 8 -9.49 17.97 -11.53
C GLY A 8 -10.80 18.71 -11.22
N ASN A 9 -11.79 18.00 -10.67
CA ASN A 9 -13.06 18.55 -10.22
C ASN A 9 -13.11 18.76 -8.69
N GLY A 10 -11.97 18.67 -8.01
CA GLY A 10 -11.86 18.87 -6.57
C GLY A 10 -12.25 17.65 -5.73
N ASP A 11 -12.47 16.48 -6.34
CA ASP A 11 -12.61 15.24 -5.58
C ASP A 11 -11.27 14.86 -4.90
N HIS A 12 -11.35 13.96 -3.93
CA HIS A 12 -10.20 13.41 -3.20
C HIS A 12 -9.75 12.06 -3.80
N HIS A 13 -8.67 11.46 -3.27
CA HIS A 13 -8.19 10.11 -3.60
C HIS A 13 -9.15 8.99 -3.13
N GLY A 14 -10.44 9.09 -3.46
CA GLY A 14 -11.51 8.16 -3.08
C GLY A 14 -12.73 8.86 -2.50
N PHE A 15 -13.83 8.11 -2.33
CA PHE A 15 -15.11 8.64 -1.83
C PHE A 15 -15.49 8.15 -0.43
N GLY A 16 -14.80 7.16 0.13
CA GLY A 16 -15.25 6.51 1.38
C GLY A 16 -15.05 7.36 2.65
N ALA A 17 -14.44 8.53 2.53
CA ALA A 17 -14.33 9.53 3.59
C ALA A 17 -14.91 10.90 3.17
N VAL A 18 -15.74 10.96 2.13
CA VAL A 18 -16.34 12.21 1.62
C VAL A 18 -17.83 12.25 1.98
N PRO A 19 -18.26 13.10 2.94
CA PRO A 19 -19.66 13.21 3.32
C PRO A 19 -20.58 13.51 2.13
N GLY A 20 -21.71 12.81 2.02
CA GLY A 20 -22.68 12.98 0.94
C GLY A 20 -22.34 12.22 -0.35
N ARG A 21 -21.25 11.45 -0.37
CA ARG A 21 -20.83 10.60 -1.51
C ARG A 21 -20.95 9.10 -1.21
N GLU A 22 -21.73 8.72 -0.20
CA GLU A 22 -21.88 7.34 0.27
C GLU A 22 -22.44 6.43 -0.85
N ALA A 23 -23.40 6.91 -1.63
CA ALA A 23 -23.96 6.16 -2.75
C ALA A 23 -22.93 5.90 -3.86
N ASP A 24 -22.00 6.84 -4.10
CA ASP A 24 -20.90 6.65 -5.05
C ASP A 24 -19.88 5.66 -4.52
N PHE A 25 -19.57 5.72 -3.23
CA PHE A 25 -18.70 4.78 -2.55
C PHE A 25 -19.25 3.35 -2.66
N LEU A 26 -20.50 3.11 -2.26
CA LEU A 26 -21.13 1.78 -2.31
C LEU A 26 -21.20 1.21 -3.74
N ARG A 27 -21.46 2.07 -4.74
CA ARG A 27 -21.46 1.66 -6.16
C ARG A 27 -20.08 1.17 -6.60
N ARG A 28 -19.03 1.90 -6.23
CA ARG A 28 -17.64 1.55 -6.57
C ARG A 28 -17.15 0.33 -5.79
N LEU A 29 -17.56 0.20 -4.54
CA LEU A 29 -17.32 -0.98 -3.72
C LEU A 29 -17.93 -2.23 -4.36
N GLY A 30 -19.20 -2.18 -4.76
CA GLY A 30 -19.86 -3.29 -5.45
C GLY A 30 -19.15 -3.69 -6.75
N LEU A 31 -18.63 -2.72 -7.51
CA LEU A 31 -17.82 -3.00 -8.70
C LEU A 31 -16.48 -3.66 -8.33
N ALA A 32 -15.81 -3.20 -7.28
CA ALA A 32 -14.58 -3.81 -6.78
C ALA A 32 -14.79 -5.26 -6.34
N VAL A 33 -15.86 -5.54 -5.60
CA VAL A 33 -16.25 -6.91 -5.18
C VAL A 33 -16.51 -7.80 -6.40
N LYS A 34 -17.24 -7.29 -7.40
CA LYS A 34 -17.49 -8.03 -8.65
C LYS A 34 -16.20 -8.41 -9.37
N HIS A 35 -15.24 -7.49 -9.47
CA HIS A 35 -13.94 -7.77 -10.08
C HIS A 35 -13.09 -8.72 -9.23
N ALA A 36 -13.09 -8.57 -7.91
CA ALA A 36 -12.36 -9.46 -7.01
C ALA A 36 -12.80 -10.91 -7.18
N LYS A 37 -14.12 -11.15 -7.23
CA LYS A 37 -14.70 -12.47 -7.51
C LYS A 37 -14.29 -13.02 -8.88
N ALA A 38 -14.37 -12.19 -9.93
CA ALA A 38 -14.03 -12.61 -11.28
C ALA A 38 -12.55 -13.01 -11.45
N LEU A 39 -11.68 -12.46 -10.60
CA LEU A 39 -10.23 -12.71 -10.62
C LEU A 39 -9.79 -13.73 -9.55
N ASP A 40 -10.73 -14.36 -8.83
CA ASP A 40 -10.44 -15.20 -7.66
C ASP A 40 -9.52 -14.51 -6.62
N CYS A 41 -9.66 -13.18 -6.53
CA CYS A 41 -8.93 -12.38 -5.56
C CYS A 41 -9.65 -12.48 -4.23
N SER A 42 -9.36 -13.57 -3.51
CA SER A 42 -9.88 -13.86 -2.17
C SER A 42 -9.43 -12.85 -1.11
N ARG A 43 -8.53 -11.92 -1.45
CA ARG A 43 -7.87 -11.04 -0.48
C ARG A 43 -7.65 -9.67 -1.08
N ARG A 44 -8.54 -8.74 -0.70
CA ARG A 44 -8.24 -7.32 -0.44
C ARG A 44 -8.80 -6.32 -1.46
N ILE A 45 -9.72 -5.50 -0.97
CA ILE A 45 -10.20 -4.28 -1.64
C ILE A 45 -9.68 -3.09 -0.83
N PRO A 46 -8.90 -2.16 -1.42
CA PRO A 46 -8.57 -0.90 -0.78
C PRO A 46 -9.84 -0.06 -0.53
N MET A 47 -10.00 0.42 0.69
CA MET A 47 -11.14 1.10 1.25
C MET A 47 -10.63 2.39 1.90
N GLY A 48 -10.81 3.54 1.24
CA GLY A 48 -10.52 4.83 1.88
C GLY A 48 -11.67 5.20 2.81
N LEU A 49 -11.67 4.74 4.06
CA LEU A 49 -12.79 4.88 5.00
C LEU A 49 -12.53 5.91 6.10
N ASP A 50 -13.55 6.69 6.48
CA ASP A 50 -13.61 7.40 7.77
C ASP A 50 -14.05 6.45 8.90
N GLN A 51 -13.74 6.77 10.17
CA GLN A 51 -14.25 6.10 11.38
C GLN A 51 -15.77 5.90 11.37
N ALA A 52 -16.54 6.80 10.73
CA ALA A 52 -17.99 6.67 10.59
C ALA A 52 -18.41 5.65 9.50
N ALA A 53 -17.59 5.44 8.47
CA ALA A 53 -17.84 4.51 7.36
C ALA A 53 -17.13 3.15 7.55
N ALA A 54 -16.21 3.02 8.51
CA ALA A 54 -15.58 1.75 8.87
C ALA A 54 -16.58 0.68 9.36
N ALA A 55 -17.83 1.08 9.65
CA ALA A 55 -18.95 0.20 9.95
C ALA A 55 -19.82 -0.14 8.71
N ALA A 56 -19.52 0.41 7.53
CA ALA A 56 -20.28 0.16 6.30
C ALA A 56 -19.85 -1.18 5.68
N GLU A 57 -20.50 -2.24 6.17
CA GLU A 57 -20.53 -3.60 5.64
C GLU A 57 -19.16 -4.17 5.22
N GLU A 58 -18.57 -4.97 6.11
CA GLU A 58 -17.72 -6.07 5.65
C GLU A 58 -18.49 -6.80 4.55
N PRO A 59 -17.98 -6.87 3.31
CA PRO A 59 -18.69 -7.61 2.27
C PRO A 59 -18.84 -9.05 2.77
N ASP A 60 -20.09 -9.50 2.90
CA ASP A 60 -20.55 -10.75 3.54
C ASP A 60 -20.13 -12.02 2.75
N GLU A 61 -18.93 -12.02 2.19
CA GLU A 61 -18.52 -12.89 1.09
C GLU A 61 -17.05 -13.32 1.21
N GLY A 62 -16.44 -13.16 2.39
CA GLY A 62 -15.06 -13.60 2.67
C GLY A 62 -13.97 -12.70 2.07
N ILE A 63 -14.30 -11.47 1.67
CA ILE A 63 -13.37 -10.50 1.09
C ILE A 63 -12.99 -9.47 2.16
N LEU A 64 -11.72 -9.42 2.52
CA LEU A 64 -11.20 -8.45 3.48
C LEU A 64 -11.10 -7.04 2.84
N GLY A 65 -11.61 -6.01 3.50
CA GLY A 65 -11.30 -4.62 3.17
C GLY A 65 -9.96 -4.19 3.76
N LEU A 66 -9.15 -3.43 3.02
CA LEU A 66 -7.93 -2.82 3.52
C LEU A 66 -8.03 -1.31 3.48
N VAL A 67 -7.66 -0.65 4.56
CA VAL A 67 -7.48 0.81 4.55
C VAL A 67 -6.01 1.10 4.31
N GLU A 68 -5.72 2.05 3.42
CA GLU A 68 -4.36 2.47 3.10
C GLU A 68 -4.18 3.95 3.44
N PRO A 69 -3.42 4.27 4.50
CA PRO A 69 -2.97 5.62 4.77
C PRO A 69 -1.92 6.06 3.77
N ILE A 70 -2.00 7.31 3.35
CA ILE A 70 -0.97 7.95 2.51
C ILE A 70 -0.39 9.16 3.24
N ASN A 71 0.85 9.52 2.90
CA ASN A 71 1.51 10.64 3.57
C ASN A 71 0.93 11.99 3.12
N THR A 72 0.90 12.94 4.05
CA THR A 72 0.46 14.33 3.79
C THR A 72 1.61 15.26 3.38
N ARG A 73 2.86 14.81 3.50
CA ARG A 73 4.04 15.66 3.25
C ARG A 73 4.31 15.84 1.76
N ILE A 74 4.09 14.79 0.96
CA ILE A 74 4.39 14.80 -0.47
C ILE A 74 3.29 14.18 -1.35
N THR A 75 2.47 13.26 -0.84
CA THR A 75 1.46 12.56 -1.66
C THR A 75 0.15 13.33 -1.76
N ASP A 76 -0.55 13.56 -0.64
CA ASP A 76 -1.71 14.46 -0.61
C ASP A 76 -1.85 15.11 0.78
N PRO A 77 -1.62 16.43 0.90
CA PRO A 77 -1.67 17.13 2.18
C PRO A 77 -3.06 17.13 2.83
N ARG A 78 -4.12 16.78 2.10
CA ARG A 78 -5.51 16.79 2.57
C ARG A 78 -6.04 15.40 2.91
N TYR A 79 -5.23 14.36 2.75
CA TYR A 79 -5.71 13.00 2.94
C TYR A 79 -5.95 12.69 4.42
N PHE A 80 -7.10 12.09 4.69
CA PHE A 80 -7.65 11.91 6.03
C PHE A 80 -6.93 10.79 6.82
N LEU A 81 -6.57 9.69 6.16
CA LEU A 81 -5.85 8.58 6.78
C LEU A 81 -4.35 8.74 6.53
N ASN A 82 -3.62 9.22 7.52
CA ASN A 82 -2.19 9.53 7.36
C ASN A 82 -1.33 9.05 8.53
N MET A 83 -1.93 8.33 9.49
CA MET A 83 -1.21 7.84 10.66
C MET A 83 -0.66 6.42 10.38
N PRO A 84 0.64 6.18 10.60
CA PRO A 84 1.25 4.92 10.18
C PRO A 84 0.80 3.66 10.91
N HIS A 85 0.27 3.77 12.13
CA HIS A 85 -0.34 2.61 12.81
C HIS A 85 -1.61 2.09 12.09
N GLN A 86 -2.09 2.80 11.06
CA GLN A 86 -3.26 2.45 10.28
C GLN A 86 -2.88 1.83 8.92
N GLY A 87 -1.58 1.72 8.60
CA GLY A 87 -1.10 1.51 7.24
C GLY A 87 0.00 0.49 7.09
N ASN A 88 0.23 0.07 5.85
CA ASN A 88 1.18 -0.97 5.51
C ASN A 88 2.09 -0.62 4.31
N ASP A 89 2.12 0.64 3.85
CA ASP A 89 3.08 1.10 2.85
C ASP A 89 4.31 1.72 3.53
N ILE A 90 5.48 1.10 3.33
CA ILE A 90 6.76 1.55 3.90
C ILE A 90 7.15 2.96 3.44
N PHE A 91 6.82 3.34 2.21
CA PHE A 91 7.11 4.67 1.67
C PHE A 91 6.37 5.75 2.46
N HIS A 92 5.06 5.59 2.62
CA HIS A 92 4.25 6.53 3.39
C HIS A 92 4.65 6.53 4.87
N TRP A 93 4.98 5.36 5.41
CA TRP A 93 5.40 5.22 6.80
C TRP A 93 6.71 5.97 7.09
N GLN A 94 7.74 5.73 6.28
CA GLN A 94 9.04 6.35 6.46
C GLN A 94 8.93 7.88 6.40
N ILE A 95 8.11 8.39 5.47
CA ILE A 95 7.91 9.83 5.32
C ILE A 95 7.16 10.43 6.50
N MET A 96 6.20 9.73 7.12
CA MET A 96 5.40 10.29 8.22
C MET A 96 6.08 10.15 9.58
N ASP A 97 6.46 8.92 9.96
CA ASP A 97 6.95 8.60 11.31
C ASP A 97 8.37 8.03 11.34
N GLY A 98 8.83 7.40 10.26
CA GLY A 98 10.07 6.62 10.28
C GLY A 98 9.99 5.48 11.30
N ASN A 99 11.09 5.26 12.02
CA ASN A 99 11.22 4.24 13.09
C ASN A 99 10.73 2.83 12.67
N LEU A 100 10.96 2.47 11.40
CA LEU A 100 10.34 1.34 10.73
C LEU A 100 10.49 0.02 11.51
N THR A 101 11.68 -0.28 12.04
CA THR A 101 11.91 -1.52 12.80
C THR A 101 10.95 -1.68 13.98
N GLN A 102 10.87 -0.67 14.86
CA GLN A 102 10.06 -0.76 16.07
C GLN A 102 8.58 -0.77 15.74
N ASN A 103 8.22 0.04 14.75
CA ASN A 103 6.89 0.16 14.23
C ASN A 103 6.39 -1.16 13.61
N ILE A 104 7.17 -1.80 12.74
CA ILE A 104 6.90 -3.14 12.21
C ILE A 104 6.72 -4.14 13.35
N LYS A 105 7.67 -4.20 14.31
CA LYS A 105 7.60 -5.11 15.47
C LYS A 105 6.36 -4.90 16.33
N THR A 106 5.89 -3.67 16.44
CA THR A 106 4.75 -3.30 17.29
C THR A 106 3.42 -3.60 16.61
N TYR A 107 3.23 -3.15 15.36
CA TYR A 107 1.92 -3.18 14.72
C TYR A 107 1.65 -4.45 13.92
N PHE A 108 2.67 -5.14 13.41
CA PHE A 108 2.46 -6.36 12.63
C PHE A 108 1.78 -7.49 13.41
N PRO A 109 2.14 -7.75 14.68
CA PRO A 109 1.42 -8.73 15.48
C PRO A 109 -0.05 -8.34 15.73
N LEU A 110 -0.36 -7.04 15.78
CA LEU A 110 -1.70 -6.51 16.07
C LEU A 110 -2.63 -6.59 14.86
N ILE A 111 -2.12 -6.25 13.66
CA ILE A 111 -2.87 -6.36 12.39
C ILE A 111 -3.09 -7.83 12.02
N GLY A 112 -2.22 -8.72 12.51
CA GLY A 112 -2.22 -10.13 12.19
C GLY A 112 -1.35 -10.39 10.97
N LYS A 113 -0.32 -11.23 11.16
CA LYS A 113 0.70 -11.57 10.15
C LYS A 113 0.16 -12.08 8.81
N TRP A 114 -1.07 -12.58 8.78
CA TRP A 114 -1.75 -13.08 7.58
C TRP A 114 -2.65 -12.06 6.88
N LEU A 115 -2.94 -10.94 7.56
CA LEU A 115 -3.85 -9.88 7.12
C LEU A 115 -3.13 -8.59 6.74
N CYS A 116 -1.88 -8.40 7.18
CA CYS A 116 -1.02 -7.30 6.75
C CYS A 116 -0.62 -7.46 5.27
N HIS A 117 -0.76 -6.40 4.47
CA HIS A 117 -0.26 -6.32 3.09
C HIS A 117 0.77 -5.22 3.00
N ILE A 118 2.04 -5.56 2.81
CA ILE A 118 3.10 -4.55 2.79
C ILE A 118 3.31 -4.04 1.38
N GLN A 119 3.33 -2.73 1.19
CA GLN A 119 3.83 -2.09 -0.04
C GLN A 119 5.21 -1.48 0.20
N ILE A 120 6.05 -1.49 -0.84
CA ILE A 120 7.41 -0.96 -0.81
C ILE A 120 7.70 -0.02 -1.98
N ALA A 121 8.40 1.06 -1.67
CA ALA A 121 9.08 1.94 -2.61
C ALA A 121 10.17 2.72 -1.89
N GLN A 122 11.25 3.08 -2.59
CA GLN A 122 12.35 3.83 -2.01
C GLN A 122 11.97 5.29 -1.72
N VAL A 123 12.51 5.84 -0.64
CA VAL A 123 12.31 7.23 -0.22
C VAL A 123 13.57 8.04 -0.57
N PRO A 124 13.43 9.26 -1.12
CA PRO A 124 12.20 10.06 -1.24
C PRO A 124 11.42 9.91 -2.55
N ASP A 125 12.02 9.31 -3.58
CA ASP A 125 11.54 9.48 -4.97
C ASP A 125 10.51 8.42 -5.43
N ARG A 126 10.15 7.48 -4.56
CA ARG A 126 9.20 6.38 -4.81
C ARG A 126 9.63 5.47 -5.97
N ASN A 127 10.94 5.20 -6.05
CA ASN A 127 11.57 4.33 -7.04
C ASN A 127 11.81 2.91 -6.48
N GLU A 128 12.53 2.08 -7.23
CA GLU A 128 12.88 0.71 -6.87
C GLU A 128 13.58 0.61 -5.51
N PRO A 129 13.39 -0.47 -4.74
CA PRO A 129 14.00 -0.64 -3.41
C PRO A 129 15.53 -0.52 -3.36
N ASP A 130 16.24 -0.85 -4.45
CA ASP A 130 17.70 -0.75 -4.59
C ASP A 130 18.17 0.59 -5.17
N SER A 131 17.27 1.50 -5.51
CA SER A 131 17.67 2.83 -5.93
C SER A 131 18.32 3.59 -4.78
N GLN A 132 19.06 4.65 -5.11
CA GLN A 132 19.59 5.57 -4.09
C GLN A 132 18.43 6.11 -3.25
N GLY A 133 18.59 6.06 -1.92
CA GLY A 133 17.59 6.52 -0.97
C GLY A 133 18.01 6.24 0.46
N GLU A 134 17.07 6.46 1.38
CA GLU A 134 17.34 6.39 2.83
C GLU A 134 16.94 5.04 3.47
N VAL A 135 16.14 4.22 2.80
CA VAL A 135 15.62 2.97 3.35
C VAL A 135 16.49 1.78 2.93
N ASN A 136 17.01 1.04 3.91
CA ASN A 136 17.69 -0.23 3.69
C ASN A 136 16.68 -1.39 3.61
N PHE A 137 16.23 -1.72 2.39
CA PHE A 137 15.25 -2.78 2.19
C PHE A 137 15.77 -4.20 2.45
N GLN A 138 17.07 -4.45 2.26
CA GLN A 138 17.65 -5.76 2.59
C GLN A 138 17.46 -6.06 4.07
N TYR A 139 17.74 -5.08 4.93
CA TYR A 139 17.49 -5.20 6.36
C TYR A 139 16.00 -5.39 6.68
N LEU A 140 15.11 -4.64 6.03
CA LEU A 140 13.67 -4.77 6.27
C LEU A 140 13.15 -6.15 5.84
N PHE A 141 13.59 -6.70 4.70
CA PHE A 141 13.19 -8.04 4.28
C PHE A 141 13.62 -9.12 5.28
N SER A 142 14.86 -9.05 5.78
CA SER A 142 15.31 -9.96 6.83
C SER A 142 14.50 -9.82 8.12
N LEU A 143 14.15 -8.59 8.54
CA LEU A 143 13.26 -8.37 9.68
C LEU A 143 11.87 -9.01 9.47
N LEU A 144 11.31 -8.90 8.27
CA LEU A 144 10.02 -9.49 7.92
C LEU A 144 10.04 -11.02 7.96
N GLU A 145 11.12 -11.61 7.45
CA GLU A 145 11.34 -13.06 7.49
C GLU A 145 11.49 -13.58 8.92
N GLU A 146 12.29 -12.91 9.76
CA GLU A 146 12.45 -13.23 11.18
C GLU A 146 11.12 -13.20 11.93
N MET A 147 10.23 -12.29 11.56
CA MET A 147 8.89 -12.16 12.12
C MET A 147 7.88 -13.18 11.53
N GLY A 148 8.30 -13.99 10.56
CA GLY A 148 7.47 -15.01 9.93
C GLY A 148 6.35 -14.42 9.07
N TYR A 149 6.61 -13.29 8.39
CA TYR A 149 5.70 -12.75 7.38
C TYR A 149 5.69 -13.66 6.16
N GLN A 150 4.50 -14.16 5.78
CA GLN A 150 4.34 -15.18 4.72
C GLN A 150 3.32 -14.77 3.66
N VAL A 151 3.10 -13.46 3.49
CA VAL A 151 2.14 -12.90 2.54
C VAL A 151 2.90 -12.10 1.49
N TYR A 152 2.20 -11.62 0.46
CA TYR A 152 2.78 -10.82 -0.62
C TYR A 152 3.28 -9.46 -0.16
N ILE A 153 4.40 -9.03 -0.76
CA ILE A 153 4.89 -7.66 -0.73
C ILE A 153 4.55 -6.99 -2.07
N GLY A 154 3.78 -5.90 -2.03
CA GLY A 154 3.42 -5.09 -3.19
C GLY A 154 4.57 -4.17 -3.61
N CYS A 155 4.95 -4.24 -4.88
CA CYS A 155 5.99 -3.39 -5.46
C CYS A 155 5.35 -2.13 -6.09
N GLU A 156 4.95 -1.17 -5.25
CA GLU A 156 4.28 0.07 -5.70
C GLU A 156 5.28 1.22 -5.82
N TYR A 157 6.13 1.13 -6.84
CA TYR A 157 7.10 2.17 -7.18
C TYR A 157 7.04 2.54 -8.66
N ARG A 158 7.59 3.70 -8.99
CA ARG A 158 7.81 4.12 -10.37
C ARG A 158 9.23 3.77 -10.78
N PRO A 159 9.45 2.92 -11.79
CA PRO A 159 10.80 2.59 -12.20
C PRO A 159 11.61 3.81 -12.66
N LEU A 160 12.88 3.89 -12.27
CA LEU A 160 13.78 4.98 -12.71
C LEU A 160 14.04 4.89 -14.21
N ALA A 161 13.58 5.89 -14.95
CA ALA A 161 13.98 6.11 -16.33
C ALA A 161 15.46 6.54 -16.37
N SER A 162 16.30 5.81 -17.08
CA SER A 162 17.69 6.21 -17.32
C SER A 162 17.75 7.18 -18.51
N LEU A 163 18.55 8.24 -18.42
CA LEU A 163 18.82 9.12 -19.57
C LEU A 163 19.57 8.41 -20.71
N LEU A 164 20.19 7.26 -20.43
CA LEU A 164 21.01 6.49 -21.38
C LEU A 164 20.32 5.22 -21.88
N VAL A 165 19.22 4.82 -21.27
CA VAL A 165 18.43 3.64 -21.62
C VAL A 165 17.00 4.00 -21.32
N ALA A 166 16.12 3.95 -22.32
CA ALA A 166 14.69 3.81 -22.08
C ALA A 166 14.50 2.50 -21.29
N GLY A 167 14.62 2.58 -19.97
CA GLY A 167 14.74 1.41 -19.10
C GLY A 167 13.39 0.75 -19.03
N ASN A 168 13.29 -0.46 -19.57
CA ASN A 168 12.11 -1.28 -19.37
C ASN A 168 12.08 -1.69 -17.88
N THR A 169 10.89 -1.90 -17.31
CA THR A 169 10.74 -2.37 -15.92
C THR A 169 11.62 -3.59 -15.62
N GLU A 170 11.80 -4.47 -16.60
CA GLU A 170 12.61 -5.69 -16.50
C GLU A 170 14.09 -5.41 -16.16
N ASP A 171 14.66 -4.33 -16.71
CA ASP A 171 16.06 -3.93 -16.47
C ASP A 171 16.29 -3.44 -15.03
N ARG A 172 15.21 -3.19 -14.30
CA ARG A 172 15.20 -2.64 -12.94
C ARG A 172 14.82 -3.66 -11.87
N LEU A 173 14.66 -4.93 -12.24
CA LEU A 173 14.39 -6.02 -11.31
C LEU A 173 15.68 -6.67 -10.74
N GLY A 174 16.79 -5.93 -10.75
CA GLY A 174 18.09 -6.37 -10.21
C GLY A 174 17.98 -6.80 -8.76
N TRP A 175 17.42 -5.94 -7.91
CA TRP A 175 17.15 -6.23 -6.50
C TRP A 175 16.38 -7.52 -6.26
N LEU A 176 15.36 -7.79 -7.09
CA LEU A 176 14.51 -8.96 -6.94
C LEU A 176 15.30 -10.23 -7.30
N ARG A 177 16.14 -10.16 -8.34
CA ARG A 177 17.02 -11.26 -8.75
C ARG A 177 18.08 -11.56 -7.69
N GLU A 178 18.67 -10.53 -7.10
CA GLU A 178 19.63 -10.68 -6.00
C GLU A 178 18.97 -11.34 -4.79
N TYR A 179 17.82 -10.81 -4.35
CA TYR A 179 17.04 -11.37 -3.24
C TYR A 179 16.65 -12.84 -3.50
N TRP A 180 16.18 -13.16 -4.70
CA TRP A 180 15.83 -14.54 -5.06
C TRP A 180 17.04 -15.48 -5.01
N ASN A 181 18.21 -15.01 -5.45
CA ASN A 181 19.42 -15.83 -5.48
C ASN A 181 20.02 -16.05 -4.09
N SER A 182 19.85 -15.13 -3.15
CA SER A 182 20.34 -15.30 -1.77
C SER A 182 19.48 -16.22 -0.90
N HIS A 183 18.27 -16.58 -1.36
CA HIS A 183 17.30 -17.42 -0.63
C HIS A 183 16.98 -18.74 -1.36
N LYS A 184 17.88 -19.19 -2.24
CA LYS A 184 17.84 -20.55 -2.83
C LYS A 184 18.47 -21.60 -1.91
#